data_AF-A0A383AR90-F1
#
_entry.id   AF-A0A383AR90-F1
#
_cell.length_a   1.000
_cell.length_b   1.000
_cell.length_c   1.000
_cell.angle_alpha   90.00
_cell.angle_beta   90.00
_cell.angle_gamma   90.00
#
_symmetry.space_group_name_H-M   'P 1'
#
loop_
_entity.id
_entity.type
_entity.pdbx_description
1 polymer ?
#
loop_
_entity_poly.entity_id
_entity_poly.type
_entity_poly.pdbx_seq_one_letter_code
_entity_poly.pdbx_strand_id
1 'polypeptide(L)'
;MNKTISSFSPMRRLPDWLKTSLPKGVNYFRLKALVEKYQLNTVCESASCPNIGDCWSAGTLTLMILGDTCTRACRFCDVPTGFMKPPRKEEPIEIAEMVSK
;
A
#
# COMPACT_ATOMS: atom_id res chain seq x y z
N MET A 1 -9.80 19.61 -35.89
CA MET A 1 -9.05 19.58 -34.62
C MET A 1 -8.66 18.14 -34.34
N ASN A 2 -7.52 17.72 -34.88
CA ASN A 2 -7.10 16.33 -34.86
C ASN A 2 -6.44 16.02 -33.52
N LYS A 3 -7.10 15.17 -32.72
CA LYS A 3 -6.50 14.54 -31.55
C LYS A 3 -5.46 13.54 -32.05
N THR A 4 -4.21 13.97 -32.11
CA THR A 4 -3.06 13.08 -32.33
C THR A 4 -2.96 12.16 -31.12
N ILE A 5 -3.20 10.88 -31.36
CA ILE A 5 -3.16 9.81 -30.38
C ILE A 5 -1.73 9.74 -29.82
N SER A 6 -1.64 9.86 -28.50
CA SER A 6 -0.43 9.75 -27.70
C SER A 6 0.36 8.49 -28.06
N SER A 7 1.66 8.67 -28.31
CA SER A 7 2.61 7.58 -28.55
C SER A 7 2.70 6.68 -27.31
N PHE A 8 2.05 5.52 -27.36
CA PHE A 8 2.26 4.46 -26.37
C PHE A 8 3.69 3.95 -26.52
N SER A 9 4.59 4.44 -25.67
CA SER A 9 5.88 3.78 -25.49
C SER A 9 5.61 2.37 -24.94
N PRO A 10 6.11 1.29 -25.57
CA PRO A 10 5.84 -0.06 -25.09
C PRO A 10 6.42 -0.18 -23.68
N MET A 11 5.56 -0.50 -22.70
CA MET A 11 6.00 -0.80 -21.34
C MET A 11 7.06 -1.91 -21.42
N ARG A 12 8.30 -1.57 -21.07
CA ARG A 12 9.39 -2.55 -21.00
C ARG A 12 8.99 -3.60 -19.97
N ARG A 13 9.02 -4.87 -20.38
CA ARG A 13 8.76 -5.98 -19.46
C ARG A 13 9.79 -5.94 -18.33
N LEU A 14 9.31 -6.22 -17.12
CA LEU A 14 10.17 -6.34 -15.95
C LEU A 14 11.15 -7.51 -16.15
N PRO A 15 12.47 -7.31 -15.91
CA PRO A 15 13.43 -8.41 -15.90
C PRO A 15 13.03 -9.50 -14.90
N ASP A 16 13.37 -10.76 -15.18
CA ASP A 16 12.93 -11.88 -14.35
C ASP A 16 13.46 -11.79 -12.91
N TRP A 17 14.67 -11.27 -12.70
CA TRP A 17 15.29 -11.13 -11.38
C TRP A 17 14.62 -10.09 -10.46
N LEU A 18 13.78 -9.20 -11.01
CA LEU A 18 13.07 -8.17 -10.25
C LEU A 18 11.63 -8.59 -9.90
N LYS A 19 11.18 -9.76 -10.38
CA LYS A 19 9.85 -10.30 -10.07
C LYS A 19 9.86 -10.95 -8.69
N THR A 20 8.80 -10.73 -7.93
CA THR A 20 8.55 -11.33 -6.62
C THR A 20 7.54 -12.47 -6.72
N SER A 21 7.60 -13.43 -5.80
CA SER A 21 6.60 -14.47 -5.68
C SER A 21 5.30 -13.94 -5.07
N LEU A 22 4.18 -14.58 -5.39
CA LEU A 22 2.90 -14.26 -4.75
C LEU A 22 2.99 -14.48 -3.23
N PRO A 23 2.36 -13.60 -2.42
CA PRO A 23 2.30 -13.77 -0.98
C PRO A 23 1.68 -15.11 -0.57
N LYS A 24 2.28 -15.75 0.44
CA LYS A 24 1.86 -17.04 0.99
C LYS A 24 2.06 -17.04 2.50
N GLY A 25 1.44 -17.99 3.19
CA GLY A 25 1.69 -18.24 4.61
C GLY A 25 0.71 -17.58 5.56
N VAL A 26 0.59 -18.15 6.76
CA VAL A 26 -0.44 -17.80 7.75
C VAL A 26 -0.28 -16.37 8.25
N ASN A 27 0.95 -15.90 8.46
CA ASN A 27 1.23 -14.56 8.96
C ASN A 27 0.78 -13.45 8.00
N TYR A 28 0.97 -13.64 6.68
CA TYR A 28 0.49 -12.69 5.69
C TYR A 28 -1.03 -12.49 5.82
N PHE A 29 -1.79 -13.59 5.83
CA PHE A 29 -3.24 -13.52 5.97
C PHE A 29 -3.69 -13.01 7.34
N ARG A 30 -2.94 -13.32 8.41
CA ARG A 30 -3.20 -12.77 9.75
C ARG A 30 -3.08 -11.25 9.76
N LEU A 31 -1.96 -10.71 9.26
CA LEU A 31 -1.76 -9.26 9.22
C LEU A 31 -2.75 -8.57 8.30
N LYS A 32 -3.05 -9.17 7.13
CA LYS A 32 -4.09 -8.68 6.23
C LYS A 32 -5.44 -8.54 6.94
N ALA A 33 -5.86 -9.59 7.64
CA ALA A 33 -7.12 -9.59 8.37
C ALA A 33 -7.12 -8.57 9.53
N LEU A 34 -5.98 -8.34 10.18
CA LEU A 34 -5.87 -7.30 11.22
C LEU A 34 -6.00 -5.90 10.63
N VAL A 35 -5.29 -5.58 9.55
CA VAL A 35 -5.37 -4.28 8.88
C VAL A 35 -6.81 -4.00 8.44
N GLU A 36 -7.47 -4.98 7.81
CA GLU A 36 -8.88 -4.88 7.38
C GLU A 36 -9.83 -4.71 8.57
N LYS A 37 -9.65 -5.50 9.65
CA LYS A 37 -10.48 -5.45 10.85
C LYS A 37 -10.45 -4.09 11.54
N TYR A 38 -9.27 -3.49 11.66
CA TYR A 38 -9.09 -2.20 12.32
C TYR A 38 -9.29 -1.00 11.37
N GLN A 39 -9.60 -1.25 10.10
CA GLN A 39 -9.78 -0.22 9.07
C GLN A 39 -8.60 0.76 9.00
N LEU A 40 -7.38 0.20 9.10
CA LEU A 40 -6.12 0.94 9.02
C LEU A 40 -5.55 0.83 7.61
N ASN A 41 -4.64 1.75 7.27
CA ASN A 41 -3.95 1.74 5.98
C ASN A 41 -2.48 1.38 6.20
N THR A 42 -1.86 0.79 5.18
CA THR A 42 -0.44 0.50 5.18
C THR A 42 0.21 1.07 3.92
N VAL A 43 1.44 1.57 4.05
CA VAL A 43 2.21 1.95 2.85
C VAL A 43 2.56 0.71 2.01
N CYS A 44 2.55 -0.47 2.63
CA CYS A 44 2.75 -1.74 1.95
C CYS A 44 1.71 -1.94 0.83
N GLU A 45 0.44 -1.63 1.10
CA GLU A 45 -0.66 -1.74 0.14
C GLU A 45 -0.82 -0.46 -0.68
N SER A 46 -0.89 0.71 -0.04
CA SER A 46 -1.17 1.98 -0.73
C SER A 46 -0.10 2.38 -1.75
N ALA A 47 1.14 1.90 -1.61
CA ALA A 47 2.23 2.17 -2.54
C ALA A 47 2.60 0.95 -3.41
N SER A 48 1.75 -0.07 -3.48
CA SER A 48 1.98 -1.29 -4.28
C SER A 48 3.34 -1.95 -4.03
N CYS A 49 3.76 -2.04 -2.76
CA CYS A 49 5.10 -2.50 -2.41
C CYS A 49 5.33 -3.97 -2.84
N PRO A 50 6.36 -4.28 -3.65
CA PRO A 50 6.61 -5.65 -4.11
C PRO A 50 7.04 -6.60 -2.97
N ASN A 51 7.45 -6.06 -1.82
CA ASN A 51 7.92 -6.83 -0.67
C ASN A 51 6.82 -7.13 0.36
N ILE A 52 5.56 -6.77 0.08
CA ILE A 52 4.45 -6.97 1.03
C ILE A 52 4.33 -8.44 1.48
N GLY A 53 4.56 -9.39 0.58
CA GLY A 53 4.54 -10.82 0.89
C GLY A 53 5.59 -11.20 1.93
N ASP A 54 6.83 -10.77 1.75
CA ASP A 54 7.95 -11.13 2.62
C ASP A 54 7.85 -10.42 3.97
N CYS A 55 7.59 -9.10 3.97
CA CYS A 55 7.47 -8.31 5.19
C CYS A 55 6.34 -8.84 6.08
N TRP A 56 5.15 -9.06 5.51
CA TRP A 56 4.00 -9.49 6.32
C TRP A 56 4.13 -10.95 6.75
N SER A 57 4.75 -11.81 5.94
CA SER A 57 5.06 -13.19 6.36
C SER A 57 6.02 -13.21 7.54
N ALA A 58 6.96 -12.25 7.60
CA ALA A 58 7.85 -12.03 8.74
C ALA A 58 7.19 -11.29 9.92
N GLY A 59 5.88 -11.01 9.86
CA GLY A 59 5.15 -10.34 10.95
C GLY A 59 5.40 -8.84 11.02
N THR A 60 5.90 -8.21 9.96
CA THR A 60 6.23 -6.78 9.90
C THR A 60 5.38 -6.05 8.88
N LEU A 61 4.87 -4.87 9.25
CA LEU A 61 4.17 -3.96 8.35
C LEU A 61 4.51 -2.51 8.71
N THR A 62 4.28 -1.60 7.77
CA THR A 62 4.39 -0.16 8.02
C THR A 62 3.03 0.49 7.83
N LEU A 63 2.47 1.01 8.92
CA LEU A 63 1.19 1.71 8.92
C LEU A 63 1.31 3.06 8.20
N MET A 64 0.23 3.44 7.52
CA MET A 64 0.04 4.77 6.96
C MET A 64 -1.13 5.43 7.71
N ILE A 65 -0.80 6.46 8.48
CA ILE A 65 -1.78 7.28 9.21
C ILE A 65 -2.44 8.30 8.28
N LEU A 66 -3.56 8.87 8.72
CA LEU A 66 -4.29 9.92 8.01
C LEU A 66 -4.92 9.48 6.67
N GLY A 67 -5.11 8.17 6.49
CA GLY A 67 -5.79 7.60 5.31
C GLY A 67 -4.85 6.96 4.30
N ASP A 68 -5.38 6.73 3.09
CA ASP A 68 -4.74 6.02 1.97
C ASP A 68 -4.30 6.95 0.82
N THR A 69 -4.57 8.25 0.95
CA THR A 69 -4.46 9.24 -0.13
C THR A 69 -3.54 10.38 0.31
N CYS A 70 -2.69 10.87 -0.60
CA CYS A 70 -1.80 12.02 -0.35
C CYS A 70 -2.24 13.24 -1.16
N THR A 71 -2.11 14.45 -0.59
CA THR A 71 -2.35 15.70 -1.33
C THR A 71 -1.17 16.09 -2.24
N ARG A 72 -0.02 15.43 -2.08
CA ARG A 72 1.17 15.66 -2.91
C ARG A 72 1.24 14.63 -4.05
N ALA A 73 1.74 15.09 -5.20
CA ALA A 73 1.97 14.26 -6.38
C ALA A 73 3.48 14.03 -6.60
N CYS A 74 4.14 13.30 -5.69
CA CYS A 74 5.55 12.96 -5.84
C CYS A 74 5.74 12.04 -7.05
N ARG A 75 6.66 12.39 -7.97
CA ARG A 75 6.85 11.66 -9.25
C ARG A 75 7.17 10.16 -9.13
N PHE A 76 7.65 9.72 -7.97
CA PHE A 76 8.04 8.34 -7.72
C PHE A 76 7.03 7.57 -6.85
N CYS A 77 6.06 8.26 -6.25
CA CYS A 77 5.18 7.68 -5.24
C CYS A 77 3.93 7.11 -5.91
N ASP A 78 3.58 5.87 -5.59
CA ASP A 78 2.40 5.19 -6.12
C ASP A 78 1.14 5.40 -5.25
N VAL A 79 1.28 6.10 -4.11
CA VAL A 79 0.13 6.44 -3.25
C VAL A 79 -0.85 7.34 -4.04
N PRO A 80 -2.16 7.02 -4.04
CA PRO A 80 -3.16 7.83 -4.72
C PRO A 80 -3.09 9.31 -4.35
N THR A 81 -3.13 10.18 -5.37
CA THR A 81 -3.20 11.62 -5.15
C THR A 81 -4.66 12.08 -5.09
N GLY A 82 -5.03 12.84 -4.07
CA GLY A 82 -6.40 13.31 -3.92
C GLY A 82 -6.64 14.13 -2.66
N PHE A 83 -7.92 14.42 -2.40
CA PHE A 83 -8.35 15.10 -1.19
C PHE A 83 -8.38 14.13 -0.01
N MET A 84 -7.87 14.57 1.14
CA MET A 84 -7.88 13.78 2.37
C MET A 84 -9.16 14.00 3.17
N LYS A 85 -9.59 12.96 3.88
CA LYS A 85 -10.64 13.08 4.90
C LYS A 85 -10.09 13.76 6.16
N PRO A 86 -10.95 14.35 7.01
CA PRO A 86 -10.52 14.83 8.32
C PRO A 86 -9.84 13.72 9.15
N PRO A 87 -8.80 14.03 9.94
CA PRO A 87 -8.16 13.06 10.82
C PRO A 87 -9.16 12.41 11.78
N ARG A 88 -9.11 11.08 11.88
CA ARG A 88 -9.84 10.31 12.90
C ARG A 88 -9.10 10.43 14.24
N LYS A 89 -9.82 10.72 15.32
CA LYS A 89 -9.20 10.87 16.65
C LYS A 89 -8.83 9.53 17.27
N GLU A 90 -9.51 8.47 16.84
CA GLU A 90 -9.41 7.11 17.35
C GLU A 90 -8.25 6.34 16.72
N GLU A 91 -7.73 6.79 15.56
CA GLU A 91 -6.67 6.10 14.80
C GLU A 91 -5.45 5.71 15.66
N PRO A 92 -4.91 6.57 16.56
CA PRO A 92 -3.80 6.18 17.42
C PRO A 92 -4.11 5.02 18.38
N ILE A 93 -5.34 4.98 18.92
CA ILE A 93 -5.76 3.93 19.86
C ILE A 93 -5.97 2.62 19.09
N GLU A 94 -6.62 2.68 17.92
CA GLU A 94 -6.82 1.51 17.05
C GLU A 94 -5.49 0.91 16.59
N ILE A 95 -4.49 1.74 16.30
CA ILE A 95 -3.12 1.30 16.01
C ILE A 95 -2.52 0.55 17.21
N ALA A 96 -2.59 1.13 18.41
CA ALA A 96 -2.05 0.52 19.61
C ALA A 96 -2.75 -0.83 19.92
N GLU A 97 -4.08 -0.87 19.78
CA GLU A 97 -4.86 -2.09 19.94
C GLU A 97 -4.50 -3.17 18.91
N MET A 98 -4.31 -2.81 17.63
CA MET A 98 -3.90 -3.75 16.60
C MET A 98 -2.51 -4.33 16.89
N VAL A 99 -1.54 -3.49 17.26
CA VAL A 99 -0.15 -3.91 17.55
C VAL A 99 -0.09 -4.84 18.78
N SER A 100 -1.06 -4.77 19.69
CA SER A 100 -1.17 -5.68 20.84
C SER A 100 -1.63 -7.11 20.51
N LYS A 101 -1.92 -7.44 19.24
CA LYS A 101 -2.47 -8.73 18.78
C LYS A 101 -1.48 -9.62 18.02
#